data_AF-V6H9N0-F1
#
_entry.id   AF-V6H9N0-F1
#
_cell.length_a   1.000
_cell.length_b   1.000
_cell.length_c   1.000
_cell.angle_alpha   90.00
_cell.angle_beta   90.00
_cell.angle_gamma   90.00
#
_symmetry.space_group_name_H-M   'P 1'
#
loop_
_entity.id
_entity.type
_entity.pdbx_description
1 polymer ?
#
loop_
_entity_poly.entity_id
_entity_poly.type
_entity_poly.pdbx_seq_one_letter_code
_entity_poly.pdbx_strand_id
1 'polypeptide(L)'
;MGRELLIRLENKKVLSEFAKQITNLLRGENLEKRESNFYTSGYYFKFRTKKNEVSVYEADSEKFVDFDFSVYFKNDEPLLNLTLKSLAENLISPGDEVAIPESPLIDAKTEFCRKDRLGQIEWVII
;
A
#
# COMPACT_ATOMS: atom_id res chain seq x y z
N MET A 1 0.63 3.66 16.37
CA MET A 1 0.05 4.19 15.12
C MET A 1 0.31 3.17 14.03
N GLY A 2 -0.55 3.04 13.02
CA GLY A 2 -0.29 2.15 11.88
C GLY A 2 0.63 2.78 10.84
N ARG A 3 0.97 2.01 9.80
CA ARG A 3 1.82 2.45 8.68
C ARG A 3 1.07 2.25 7.36
N GLU A 4 1.37 3.10 6.38
CA GLU A 4 0.77 3.05 5.05
C GLU A 4 1.80 2.71 3.99
N LEU A 5 1.29 2.08 2.93
CA LEU A 5 1.93 1.89 1.64
C LEU A 5 1.00 2.49 0.60
N LEU A 6 1.48 3.49 -0.12
CA LEU A 6 0.73 4.16 -1.18
C LEU A 6 1.22 3.64 -2.53
N ILE A 7 0.32 3.33 -3.45
CA ILE A 7 0.65 2.72 -4.74
C ILE A 7 0.00 3.50 -5.87
N ARG A 8 0.82 3.93 -6.84
CA ARG A 8 0.43 4.44 -8.14
C ARG A 8 0.78 3.41 -9.19
N LEU A 9 -0.21 3.01 -9.98
CA LEU A 9 -0.06 2.02 -11.04
C LEU A 9 -0.24 2.68 -12.39
N GLU A 10 0.62 2.35 -13.35
CA GLU A 10 0.44 2.82 -14.74
C GLU A 10 -0.85 2.25 -15.35
N ASN A 11 -1.19 1.02 -14.97
CA ASN A 11 -2.41 0.34 -15.40
C ASN A 11 -3.37 0.19 -14.22
N LYS A 12 -4.54 0.82 -14.32
CA LYS A 12 -5.59 0.72 -13.28
C LYS A 12 -5.99 -0.73 -13.06
N LYS A 13 -5.98 -1.13 -11.79
CA LYS A 13 -6.52 -2.42 -11.32
C LYS A 13 -7.87 -2.20 -10.67
N VAL A 14 -8.68 -3.25 -10.55
CA VAL A 14 -9.89 -3.21 -9.72
C VAL A 14 -9.47 -3.45 -8.26
N LEU A 15 -10.03 -2.68 -7.32
CA LEU A 15 -9.70 -2.77 -5.89
C LEU A 15 -9.75 -4.21 -5.34
N SER A 16 -10.74 -5.02 -5.78
CA SER A 16 -10.89 -6.40 -5.33
C SER A 16 -9.78 -7.34 -5.81
N GLU A 17 -9.28 -7.14 -7.03
CA GLU A 17 -8.15 -7.89 -7.59
C GLU A 17 -6.85 -7.48 -6.91
N PHE A 18 -6.67 -6.18 -6.71
CA PHE A 18 -5.53 -5.64 -5.99
C PHE A 18 -5.49 -6.16 -4.55
N ALA A 19 -6.61 -6.10 -3.82
CA ALA A 19 -6.70 -6.64 -2.47
C ALA A 19 -6.35 -8.14 -2.40
N LYS A 20 -6.84 -8.95 -3.34
CA LYS A 20 -6.47 -10.38 -3.43
C LYS A 20 -4.97 -10.57 -3.66
N GLN A 21 -4.36 -9.77 -4.53
CA GLN A 21 -2.91 -9.82 -4.77
C GLN A 21 -2.14 -9.53 -3.48
N ILE A 22 -2.50 -8.48 -2.74
CA ILE A 22 -1.86 -8.11 -1.47
C ILE A 22 -2.06 -9.21 -0.42
N THR A 23 -3.27 -9.73 -0.27
CA THR A 23 -3.55 -10.84 0.65
C THR A 23 -2.67 -12.04 0.37
N ASN A 24 -2.49 -12.42 -0.90
CA ASN A 24 -1.64 -13.53 -1.29
C ASN A 24 -0.16 -13.28 -0.97
N LEU A 25 0.36 -12.09 -1.30
CA LEU A 25 1.77 -11.72 -1.03
C LEU A 25 2.08 -11.73 0.48
N LEU A 26 1.14 -11.26 1.29
CA LEU A 26 1.30 -11.20 2.74
C LEU A 26 0.87 -12.49 3.48
N ARG A 27 0.46 -13.53 2.74
CA ARG A 27 -0.10 -14.78 3.29
C ARG A 27 -1.21 -14.50 4.31
N GLY A 28 -2.11 -13.60 3.94
CA GLY A 28 -3.24 -13.18 4.75
C GLY A 28 -4.44 -14.11 4.60
N GLU A 29 -5.29 -14.11 5.61
CA GLU A 29 -6.53 -14.89 5.68
C GLU A 29 -7.72 -13.98 6.01
N ASN A 30 -8.93 -14.48 5.74
CA ASN A 30 -10.19 -13.78 5.99
C ASN A 30 -10.30 -12.44 5.24
N LEU A 31 -10.16 -12.49 3.91
CA LEU A 31 -10.38 -11.34 3.04
C LEU A 31 -11.86 -11.01 2.96
N GLU A 32 -12.24 -9.87 3.54
CA GLU A 32 -13.61 -9.41 3.64
C GLU A 32 -13.75 -8.02 3.02
N LYS A 33 -14.84 -7.81 2.26
CA LYS A 33 -15.25 -6.48 1.82
C LYS A 33 -15.95 -5.76 2.98
N ARG A 34 -15.57 -4.52 3.24
CA ARG A 34 -16.12 -3.66 4.30
C ARG A 34 -16.48 -2.29 3.72
N GLU A 35 -17.48 -1.64 4.30
CA GLU A 35 -17.86 -0.26 3.95
C GLU A 35 -17.00 0.71 4.77
N SER A 36 -16.52 1.79 4.13
CA SER A 36 -15.77 2.80 4.86
C SER A 36 -16.72 3.68 5.65
N ASN A 37 -16.37 3.95 6.91
CA ASN A 37 -17.05 4.99 7.69
C ASN A 37 -16.51 6.40 7.37
N PHE A 38 -15.48 6.49 6.53
CA PHE A 38 -14.88 7.75 6.09
C PHE A 38 -15.39 8.09 4.68
N TYR A 39 -15.75 9.36 4.48
CA TYR A 39 -16.31 9.91 3.24
C TYR A 39 -15.42 9.79 1.98
N THR A 40 -14.23 9.20 2.08
CA THR A 40 -13.16 9.18 1.07
C THR A 40 -12.96 7.81 0.41
N SER A 41 -13.84 6.82 0.57
CA SER A 41 -13.87 5.62 -0.28
C SER A 41 -15.12 4.79 0.02
N GLY A 42 -15.89 4.39 -0.99
CA GLY A 42 -17.15 3.66 -0.76
C GLY A 42 -16.93 2.32 -0.02
N TYR A 43 -15.85 1.59 -0.34
CA TYR A 43 -15.55 0.30 0.26
C TYR A 43 -14.04 0.07 0.39
N TYR A 44 -13.64 -0.77 1.34
CA TYR A 44 -12.28 -1.29 1.49
C TYR A 44 -12.30 -2.81 1.68
N PHE A 45 -11.15 -3.44 1.45
CA PHE A 45 -10.94 -4.84 1.77
C PHE A 45 -10.07 -5.00 3.00
N LYS A 46 -10.43 -5.94 3.87
CA LYS A 46 -9.75 -6.19 5.13
C LYS A 46 -9.35 -7.65 5.24
N PHE A 47 -8.15 -7.92 5.71
CA PHE A 47 -7.70 -9.28 6.03
C PHE A 47 -6.69 -9.26 7.18
N ARG A 48 -6.34 -10.43 7.69
CA ARG A 48 -5.36 -10.59 8.78
C ARG A 48 -4.17 -11.39 8.30
N THR A 49 -2.98 -10.93 8.64
CA THR A 49 -1.76 -11.74 8.59
C THR A 49 -1.49 -12.32 9.98
N LYS A 50 -0.41 -13.11 10.13
CA LYS A 50 0.01 -13.62 11.44
C LYS A 50 0.28 -12.50 12.46
N LYS A 51 0.64 -11.29 12.01
CA LYS A 51 1.11 -10.21 12.89
C LYS A 51 0.33 -8.89 12.75
N ASN A 52 -0.47 -8.74 11.69
CA ASN A 52 -1.13 -7.49 11.38
C ASN A 52 -2.57 -7.64 10.90
N GLU A 53 -3.33 -6.58 11.05
CA GLU A 53 -4.63 -6.39 10.41
C GLU A 53 -4.42 -5.37 9.30
N VAL A 54 -4.70 -5.78 8.06
CA VAL A 54 -4.39 -5.01 6.86
C VAL A 54 -5.67 -4.57 6.18
N SER A 55 -5.72 -3.31 5.76
CA SER A 55 -6.83 -2.73 4.99
C SER A 55 -6.31 -2.19 3.67
N VAL A 56 -7.03 -2.46 2.57
CA VAL A 56 -6.71 -2.02 1.22
C VAL A 56 -7.88 -1.20 0.69
N TYR A 57 -7.62 0.04 0.28
CA TYR A 57 -8.64 0.98 -0.20
C TYR A 57 -8.11 1.82 -1.36
N GLU A 58 -9.01 2.42 -2.14
CA GLU A 58 -8.64 3.40 -3.17
C GLU A 58 -8.15 4.68 -2.49
N ALA A 59 -7.03 5.22 -2.96
CA ALA A 59 -6.44 6.43 -2.42
C ALA A 59 -7.20 7.67 -2.96
N ASP A 60 -8.31 8.01 -2.31
CA ASP A 60 -9.16 9.18 -2.66
C ASP A 60 -9.14 10.22 -1.52
N SER A 61 -7.96 10.45 -0.94
CA SER A 61 -7.79 11.47 0.11
C SER A 61 -7.02 12.67 -0.44
N GLU A 62 -7.42 13.88 -0.03
CA GLU A 62 -6.73 15.16 -0.33
C GLU A 62 -5.22 15.13 -0.03
N LYS A 63 -4.75 14.20 0.81
CA LYS A 63 -3.35 14.06 1.19
C LYS A 63 -2.49 13.30 0.16
N PHE A 64 -3.08 12.47 -0.69
CA PHE A 64 -2.36 11.52 -1.55
C PHE A 64 -3.02 11.36 -2.94
N VAL A 65 -3.45 12.48 -3.53
CA VAL A 65 -4.17 12.56 -4.82
C VAL A 65 -3.45 11.93 -6.02
N ASP A 66 -2.14 11.70 -5.92
CA ASP A 66 -1.33 11.10 -7.00
C ASP A 66 -1.28 9.57 -6.95
N PHE A 67 -1.93 8.92 -5.97
CA PHE A 67 -1.90 7.46 -5.80
C PHE A 67 -3.26 6.82 -6.10
N ASP A 68 -3.24 5.57 -6.58
CA ASP A 68 -4.46 4.83 -6.89
C ASP A 68 -4.97 4.03 -5.68
N PHE A 69 -4.05 3.48 -4.87
CA PHE A 69 -4.37 2.61 -3.74
C PHE A 69 -3.55 2.94 -2.50
N SER A 70 -4.14 2.63 -1.34
CA SER A 70 -3.44 2.60 -0.05
C SER A 70 -3.63 1.25 0.63
N VAL A 71 -2.53 0.76 1.20
CA VAL A 71 -2.49 -0.44 2.05
C VAL A 71 -2.08 -0.02 3.45
N TYR A 72 -3.02 -0.07 4.38
CA TYR A 72 -2.81 0.30 5.77
C TYR A 72 -2.55 -0.93 6.65
N PHE A 73 -1.48 -0.87 7.43
CA PHE A 73 -1.08 -1.85 8.43
C PHE A 73 -1.39 -1.29 9.81
N LYS A 74 -2.27 -1.94 10.57
CA LYS A 74 -2.76 -1.44 11.86
C LYS A 74 -1.70 -1.32 12.94
N ASN A 75 -0.76 -2.26 12.99
CA ASN A 75 0.27 -2.34 14.02
C ASN A 75 1.63 -1.99 13.42
N ASP A 76 2.35 -1.04 14.02
CA ASP A 76 3.76 -0.78 13.70
C ASP A 76 4.64 -1.77 14.47
N GLU A 77 5.02 -2.85 13.79
CA GLU A 77 5.73 -3.99 14.38
C GLU A 77 7.22 -4.01 13.99
N PRO A 78 8.08 -4.67 14.79
CA PRO A 78 9.47 -4.88 14.40
C PRO A 78 9.53 -5.58 13.05
N LEU A 79 10.30 -5.01 12.12
CA LEU A 79 10.47 -5.44 10.72
C LEU A 79 9.33 -5.05 9.75
N LEU A 80 8.31 -4.28 10.18
CA LEU A 80 7.26 -3.83 9.27
C LEU A 80 7.84 -3.09 8.05
N ASN A 81 8.85 -2.24 8.25
CA ASN A 81 9.50 -1.55 7.14
C ASN A 81 10.09 -2.51 6.11
N LEU A 82 10.68 -3.64 6.54
CA LEU A 82 11.18 -4.66 5.61
C LEU A 82 10.05 -5.35 4.86
N THR A 83 8.92 -5.61 5.53
CA THR A 83 7.72 -6.15 4.88
C THR A 83 7.16 -5.18 3.85
N LEU A 84 7.09 -3.89 4.17
CA LEU A 84 6.63 -2.84 3.24
C LEU A 84 7.55 -2.74 2.03
N LYS A 85 8.88 -2.73 2.23
CA LYS A 85 9.86 -2.72 1.14
C LYS A 85 9.74 -3.94 0.26
N SER A 86 9.72 -5.14 0.85
CA SER A 86 9.55 -6.37 0.09
C SER A 86 8.22 -6.40 -0.68
N LEU A 87 7.14 -5.90 -0.08
CA LEU A 87 5.84 -5.80 -0.75
C LEU A 87 5.91 -4.83 -1.95
N ALA A 88 6.50 -3.64 -1.77
CA ALA A 88 6.69 -2.66 -2.84
C ALA A 88 7.45 -3.27 -4.03
N GLU A 89 8.58 -3.92 -3.77
CA GLU A 89 9.45 -4.52 -4.77
C GLU A 89 8.76 -5.63 -5.59
N ASN A 90 7.87 -6.39 -4.95
CA ASN A 90 7.10 -7.46 -5.61
C ASN A 90 5.87 -6.95 -6.37
N LEU A 91 5.38 -5.75 -6.05
CA LEU A 91 4.18 -5.18 -6.66
C LEU A 91 4.47 -4.40 -7.94
N ILE A 92 5.61 -3.72 -8.01
CA ILE A 92 5.88 -2.72 -9.05
C ILE A 92 6.35 -3.34 -10.37
N SER A 93 5.76 -2.84 -11.45
CA SER A 93 6.23 -2.96 -12.83
C SER A 93 6.92 -1.65 -13.27
N PRO A 94 7.69 -1.64 -14.36
CA PRO A 94 8.18 -0.39 -14.93
C PRO A 94 7.02 0.58 -15.17
N GLY A 95 7.13 1.81 -14.68
CA GLY A 95 6.05 2.82 -14.72
C GLY A 95 5.24 2.96 -13.44
N ASP A 96 5.20 1.92 -12.60
CA ASP A 96 4.56 1.96 -11.29
C ASP A 96 5.44 2.70 -10.26
N GLU A 97 4.80 3.25 -9.24
CA GLU A 97 5.46 3.93 -8.12
C GLU A 97 4.81 3.55 -6.80
N VAL A 98 5.62 3.28 -5.79
CA VAL A 98 5.14 2.99 -4.43
C VAL A 98 5.81 3.97 -3.47
N ALA A 99 5.04 4.51 -2.53
CA ALA A 99 5.54 5.39 -1.49
C ALA A 99 5.29 4.81 -0.08
N ILE A 100 6.30 4.91 0.76
CA ILE A 100 6.26 4.54 2.17
C ILE A 100 6.51 5.81 3.00
N PRO A 101 5.46 6.48 3.47
CA PRO A 101 5.62 7.57 4.42
C PRO A 101 6.12 7.06 5.78
N GLU A 102 7.02 7.80 6.41
CA GLU A 102 7.50 7.51 7.77
C GLU A 102 6.38 7.70 8.82
N SER A 103 5.43 8.60 8.53
CA SER A 103 4.32 8.99 9.41
C SER A 103 3.12 9.49 8.58
N PRO A 104 1.87 9.42 9.08
CA PRO A 104 0.69 9.97 8.39
C PRO A 104 0.64 11.51 8.31
N LEU A 105 1.72 12.20 8.67
CA LEU A 105 1.87 13.65 8.59
C LEU A 105 2.31 14.06 7.19
N ILE A 106 1.84 15.23 6.73
CA ILE A 106 2.12 15.75 5.38
C ILE A 106 3.63 16.00 5.15
N ASP A 107 4.37 16.37 6.21
CA ASP A 107 5.80 16.70 6.13
C ASP A 107 6.70 15.51 6.50
N ALA A 108 6.15 14.30 6.57
CA ALA A 108 6.93 13.11 6.89
C ALA A 108 7.85 12.74 5.72
N LYS A 109 9.08 12.33 6.05
CA LYS A 109 9.99 11.75 5.05
C LYS A 109 9.30 10.59 4.36
N THR A 110 9.43 10.53 3.04
CA THR A 110 8.76 9.53 2.23
C THR A 110 9.78 8.78 1.39
N GLU A 111 9.80 7.46 1.54
CA GLU A 111 10.62 6.58 0.70
C GLU A 111 9.80 6.15 -0.52
N PHE A 112 10.29 6.46 -1.72
CA PHE A 112 9.70 6.04 -2.98
C PHE A 112 10.45 4.84 -3.56
N CYS A 113 9.69 3.87 -4.05
CA CYS A 113 10.17 2.71 -4.79
C CYS A 113 9.70 2.81 -6.24
N ARG A 114 10.63 2.71 -7.17
CA ARG A 114 10.38 2.72 -8.60
C ARG A 114 11.12 1.58 -9.28
N LYS A 115 10.61 1.14 -10.41
CA LYS A 115 11.28 0.17 -11.28
C LYS A 115 11.66 0.84 -12.58
N ASP A 116 12.94 0.85 -12.90
CA ASP A 116 13.43 1.44 -14.15
C ASP A 116 13.03 0.57 -15.37
N ARG A 117 13.34 1.06 -16.57
CA ARG A 117 13.04 0.34 -17.82
C ARG A 117 13.84 -0.97 -17.97
N LEU A 118 14.92 -1.14 -17.21
CA LEU A 118 15.76 -2.34 -17.19
C LEU A 118 15.28 -3.36 -16.14
N GLY A 119 14.25 -3.01 -15.36
CA GLY A 119 13.72 -3.85 -14.29
C GLY A 119 14.46 -3.73 -12.97
N GLN A 120 15.39 -2.78 -12.83
CA GLN A 120 16.11 -2.51 -11.60
C GLN A 120 15.25 -1.68 -10.65
N ILE A 121 15.38 -1.97 -9.36
CA ILE A 121 14.63 -1.30 -8.30
C ILE A 121 15.45 -0.13 -7.79
N GLU A 122 14.83 1.03 -7.75
CA GLU A 122 15.41 2.26 -7.21
C GLU A 122 14.60 2.75 -6.00
N TRP A 123 15.32 3.08 -4.93
CA TRP A 123 14.77 3.67 -3.72
C TRP A 123 15.23 5.13 -3.60
N VAL A 124 14.29 6.07 -3.48
CA VAL A 124 14.56 7.50 -3.34
C VAL A 124 13.90 8.02 -2.08
N ILE A 125 14.61 8.83 -1.28
CA ILE A 125 14.08 9.44 -0.06
C ILE A 125 13.91 10.94 -0.30
N ILE A 126 12.70 11.45 -0.09
CA ILE A 126 12.36 12.87 -0.22
C ILE A 126 11.84 13.38 1.13
#